data_AF-A0A954T6J3-F1
#
_entry.id   AF-A0A954T6J3-F1
#
_cell.length_a   1.000
_cell.length_b   1.000
_cell.length_c   1.000
_cell.angle_alpha   90.00
_cell.angle_beta   90.00
_cell.angle_gamma   90.00
#
_symmetry.space_group_name_H-M   'P 1'
#
loop_
_entity.id
_entity.type
_entity.pdbx_description
1 polymer ?
#
loop_
_entity_poly.entity_id
_entity_poly.type
_entity_poly.pdbx_seq_one_letter_code
_entity_poly.pdbx_strand_id
1 'polypeptide(L)'
;MLIFWRIRYLDRAARQFNDRDLFLDTSTLPPAQRGAVELLVESEDTHNERELLKFRTLFREESATDWSDERISAAGEFKGISLLDYFEDENGNELTHAEMGPILTGSPTAVLVPSGAKQHNIDYMLSENRPVPVAEVALSDDEVRLFGYFVRDLHELQDSALMKDGPGKVSRGGNLPPLTNDDYHFETAVSDDEIRSFITIFRRLYMAIEPANFLKSVALFDKILDDHPLGKLATGMAGEYEKRLKSVPDFCQRRTDTSVTFTTKRLIDVFLYTQYAHQPDERRQRQFKECLQQVGGQSNFLTWQFLTEVWCCALEIGNAGRIIAQWFSRYCDHHCVAPDVLNSLRTEISGLGSAEKKEVREARLFQEKVEELAMELWREAGEPEGGPVQFRLLAQEQLKGTLEGEE
;
A
#
# COMPACT_ATOMS: atom_id res chain seq x y z
N MET A 1 -0.63 7.50 25.71
CA MET A 1 0.32 6.96 24.72
C MET A 1 1.39 8.02 24.43
N LEU A 2 2.61 7.59 24.10
CA LEU A 2 3.68 8.49 23.65
C LEU A 2 4.03 8.19 22.20
N ILE A 3 3.97 9.22 21.36
CA ILE A 3 4.21 9.11 19.93
C ILE A 3 5.51 9.83 19.59
N PHE A 4 6.39 9.14 18.89
CA PHE A 4 7.64 9.66 18.36
C PHE A 4 7.56 9.80 16.84
N TRP A 5 8.06 10.94 16.34
CA TRP A 5 8.17 11.20 14.93
C TRP A 5 9.50 11.87 14.62
N ARG A 6 10.36 11.17 13.87
CA ARG A 6 11.57 11.77 13.33
C ARG A 6 11.27 12.39 11.97
N ILE A 7 11.49 13.70 11.84
CA ILE A 7 11.30 14.44 10.59
C ILE A 7 12.65 14.86 10.06
N ARG A 8 12.86 14.63 8.75
CA ARG A 8 14.00 15.20 8.05
C ARG A 8 13.63 16.59 7.57
N TYR A 9 14.41 17.60 7.96
CA TYR A 9 14.25 18.97 7.51
C TYR A 9 15.48 19.45 6.74
N LEU A 10 15.30 20.44 5.88
CA LEU A 10 16.35 21.04 5.07
C LEU A 10 16.60 22.47 5.52
N ASP A 11 17.77 22.72 6.10
CA ASP A 11 18.19 24.06 6.50
C ASP A 11 18.61 24.86 5.25
N ARG A 12 17.87 25.93 4.94
CA ARG A 12 18.12 26.75 3.75
C ARG A 12 19.45 27.52 3.82
N ALA A 13 19.88 27.93 5.01
CA ALA A 13 21.11 28.69 5.19
C ALA A 13 22.35 27.78 5.12
N ALA A 14 22.29 26.62 5.77
CA ALA A 14 23.38 25.64 5.79
C ALA A 14 23.38 24.73 4.54
N ARG A 15 22.27 24.68 3.80
CA ARG A 15 22.07 23.82 2.61
C ARG A 15 22.34 22.35 2.88
N GLN A 16 21.89 21.87 4.02
CA GLN A 16 22.07 20.48 4.44
C GLN A 16 20.82 19.94 5.12
N PHE A 17 20.62 18.63 4.97
CA PHE A 17 19.58 17.94 5.72
C PHE A 17 20.01 17.76 7.18
N ASN A 18 19.07 18.00 8.07
CA ASN A 18 19.17 17.66 9.47
C ASN A 18 17.91 16.87 9.85
N ASP A 19 17.95 16.22 11.02
CA ASP A 19 16.79 15.52 11.56
C ASP A 19 16.29 16.27 12.80
N ARG A 20 14.98 16.29 12.99
CA ARG A 20 14.27 16.81 14.15
C ARG A 20 13.52 15.65 14.79
N ASP A 21 13.70 15.49 16.10
CA ASP A 21 12.99 14.51 16.90
C ASP A 21 11.78 15.18 17.54
N LEU A 22 10.59 14.72 17.13
CA LEU A 22 9.32 15.24 17.60
C LEU A 22 8.60 14.22 18.47
N PHE A 23 7.92 14.73 19.49
CA PHE A 23 7.21 13.90 20.43
C PHE A 23 5.86 14.48 20.80
N LEU A 24 4.92 13.57 21.06
CA LEU A 24 3.58 13.89 21.52
C LEU A 24 3.17 12.91 22.62
N ASP A 25 2.98 13.44 23.82
CA ASP A 25 2.35 12.70 24.92
C ASP A 25 0.83 12.92 24.85
N THR A 26 0.11 11.92 24.36
CA THR A 26 -1.34 12.02 24.14
C THR A 26 -2.10 12.21 25.45
N SER A 27 -1.53 11.81 26.60
CA SER A 27 -2.16 12.01 27.91
C SER A 27 -2.28 13.50 28.30
N THR A 28 -1.50 14.37 27.65
CA THR A 28 -1.53 15.82 27.87
C THR A 28 -2.58 16.54 27.01
N LEU A 29 -3.20 15.82 26.06
CA LEU A 29 -4.18 16.39 25.15
C LEU A 29 -5.60 16.38 25.73
N PRO A 30 -6.45 17.34 25.32
CA PRO A 30 -7.89 17.27 25.53
C PRO A 30 -8.44 15.92 25.04
N PRO A 31 -9.42 15.32 25.74
CA PRO A 31 -9.97 14.00 25.43
C PRO A 31 -10.30 13.75 23.94
N ALA A 32 -10.94 14.73 23.27
CA ALA A 32 -11.30 14.60 21.86
C ALA A 32 -10.07 14.58 20.92
N GLN A 33 -9.11 15.48 21.14
CA GLN A 33 -7.85 15.51 20.38
C GLN A 33 -7.01 14.26 20.65
N ARG A 34 -6.98 13.79 21.90
CA ARG A 34 -6.34 12.52 22.28
C ARG A 34 -6.92 11.35 21.49
N GLY A 35 -8.24 11.19 21.52
CA GLY A 35 -8.93 10.11 20.83
C GLY A 35 -8.72 10.15 19.31
N ALA A 36 -8.72 11.34 18.69
CA ALA A 36 -8.49 11.50 17.27
C ALA A 36 -7.05 11.10 16.85
N VAL A 37 -6.04 11.57 17.57
CA VAL A 37 -4.64 11.22 17.31
C VAL A 37 -4.39 9.74 17.53
N GLU A 38 -4.88 9.19 18.65
CA GLU A 38 -4.70 7.77 18.96
C GLU A 38 -5.36 6.87 17.91
N LEU A 39 -6.58 7.21 17.47
CA LEU A 39 -7.28 6.50 16.41
C LEU A 39 -6.46 6.45 15.11
N LEU A 40 -5.88 7.58 14.69
CA LEU A 40 -5.07 7.62 13.46
C LEU A 40 -3.82 6.75 13.59
N VAL A 41 -3.12 6.82 14.73
CA VAL A 41 -1.90 6.01 14.97
C VAL A 41 -2.22 4.52 15.10
N GLU A 42 -3.33 4.15 15.75
CA GLU A 42 -3.74 2.76 15.97
C GLU A 42 -4.41 2.11 14.75
N SER A 43 -4.90 2.92 13.80
CA SER A 43 -5.51 2.41 12.56
C SER A 43 -4.52 1.62 11.70
N GLU A 44 -3.22 1.89 11.83
CA GLU A 44 -2.13 1.35 11.00
C GLU A 44 -2.38 1.52 9.48
N ASP A 45 -3.24 2.46 9.09
CA ASP A 45 -3.56 2.71 7.68
C ASP A 45 -2.56 3.69 7.06
N THR A 46 -1.63 3.11 6.29
CA THR A 46 -0.64 3.87 5.50
C THR A 46 -1.25 4.93 4.58
N HIS A 47 -2.52 4.81 4.16
CA HIS A 47 -3.18 5.83 3.32
C HIS A 47 -3.61 7.07 4.10
N ASN A 48 -3.87 6.94 5.41
CA ASN A 48 -4.29 8.03 6.29
C ASN A 48 -3.12 8.63 7.09
N GLU A 49 -1.89 8.17 6.86
CA GLU A 49 -0.70 8.68 7.53
C GLU A 49 -0.53 10.21 7.37
N ARG A 50 -0.91 10.77 6.20
CA ARG A 50 -0.90 12.22 5.98
C ARG A 50 -1.95 12.98 6.80
N GLU A 51 -3.01 12.35 7.28
CA GLU A 51 -4.02 13.01 8.14
C GLU A 51 -3.40 13.45 9.49
N LEU A 52 -2.35 12.75 9.95
CA LEU A 52 -1.59 13.16 11.14
C LEU A 52 -0.94 14.54 10.99
N LEU A 53 -0.75 15.04 9.77
CA LEU A 53 -0.22 16.38 9.52
C LEU A 53 -1.12 17.48 10.09
N LYS A 54 -2.44 17.25 10.20
CA LYS A 54 -3.37 18.17 10.87
C LYS A 54 -2.97 18.43 12.33
N PHE A 55 -2.39 17.42 12.97
CA PHE A 55 -1.97 17.45 14.37
C PHE A 55 -0.48 17.78 14.54
N ARG A 56 0.23 18.15 13.45
CA ARG A 56 1.66 18.44 13.48
C ARG A 56 2.05 19.47 14.54
N THR A 57 1.20 20.46 14.81
CA THR A 57 1.43 21.52 15.81
C THR A 57 1.36 21.02 17.25
N LEU A 58 0.76 19.86 17.51
CA LEU A 58 0.73 19.24 18.84
C LEU A 58 2.08 18.64 19.21
N PHE A 59 2.87 18.24 18.21
CA PHE A 59 4.19 17.67 18.40
C PHE A 59 5.21 18.73 18.81
N ARG A 60 6.05 18.37 19.78
CA ARG A 60 7.12 19.23 20.29
C ARG A 60 8.48 18.65 19.97
N GLU A 61 9.40 19.52 19.60
CA GLU A 61 10.81 19.15 19.48
C GLU A 61 11.39 18.97 20.88
N GLU A 62 11.83 17.76 21.18
CA GLU A 62 12.47 17.40 22.45
C GLU A 62 13.68 16.50 22.17
N SER A 63 14.66 16.48 23.05
CA SER A 63 15.72 15.46 22.98
C SER A 63 15.27 14.21 23.73
N ALA A 64 15.52 13.03 23.15
CA ALA A 64 15.31 11.77 23.86
C ALA A 64 16.12 11.67 25.17
N THR A 65 17.19 12.47 25.32
CA THR A 65 17.98 12.56 26.56
C THR A 65 17.29 13.33 27.67
N ASP A 66 16.28 14.13 27.36
CA ASP A 66 15.56 14.97 28.32
C ASP A 66 14.43 14.17 29.03
N TRP A 67 14.34 12.88 28.75
CA TRP A 67 13.26 12.02 29.18
C TRP A 67 13.66 11.22 30.41
N SER A 68 12.86 11.33 31.47
CA SER A 68 13.00 10.46 32.63
C SER A 68 12.41 9.07 32.36
N ASP A 69 13.01 8.04 32.94
CA ASP A 69 12.47 6.67 32.92
C ASP A 69 11.02 6.61 33.45
N GLU A 70 10.67 7.53 34.34
CA GLU A 70 9.32 7.71 34.90
C GLU A 70 8.32 8.16 33.83
N ARG A 71 8.69 9.10 32.94
CA ARG A 71 7.83 9.56 31.85
C ARG A 71 7.59 8.45 30.83
N ILE A 72 8.63 7.71 30.49
CA ILE A 72 8.54 6.58 29.55
C ILE A 72 7.66 5.46 30.15
N SER A 73 7.82 5.17 31.44
CA SER A 73 7.01 4.17 32.14
C SER A 73 5.55 4.60 32.30
N ALA A 74 5.29 5.89 32.50
CA ALA A 74 3.94 6.44 32.67
C ALA A 74 3.14 6.49 31.34
N ALA A 75 3.82 6.55 30.19
CA ALA A 75 3.18 6.66 28.88
C ALA A 75 2.32 5.43 28.50
N GLY A 76 2.56 4.28 29.13
CA GLY A 76 1.87 3.00 28.91
C GLY A 76 2.23 2.31 27.59
N GLU A 77 2.29 3.06 26.49
CA GLU A 77 2.60 2.59 25.15
C GLU A 77 3.43 3.62 24.38
N PHE A 78 4.38 3.13 23.57
CA PHE A 78 5.27 3.93 22.73
C PHE A 78 5.07 3.57 21.26
N LYS A 79 4.75 4.56 20.41
CA LYS A 79 4.55 4.40 18.97
C LYS A 79 5.51 5.29 18.19
N GLY A 80 6.01 4.79 17.07
CA GLY A 80 6.76 5.56 16.09
C GLY A 80 5.93 5.76 14.83
N ILE A 81 5.92 6.98 14.30
CA ILE A 81 5.34 7.29 12.98
C ILE A 81 6.43 7.75 12.00
N SER A 82 6.22 7.51 10.71
CA SER A 82 7.18 7.86 9.67
C SER A 82 6.46 8.22 8.37
N LEU A 83 6.38 9.52 8.07
CA LEU A 83 5.89 10.02 6.78
C LEU A 83 7.05 10.14 5.78
N LEU A 84 7.19 9.17 4.89
CA LEU A 84 8.34 9.07 3.99
C LEU A 84 8.37 10.16 2.89
N ASP A 85 7.24 10.80 2.62
CA ASP A 85 7.05 11.83 1.59
C ASP A 85 6.96 13.25 2.19
N TYR A 86 7.15 13.41 3.49
CA TYR A 86 7.05 14.69 4.20
C TYR A 86 8.41 15.19 4.67
N PHE A 87 8.69 16.46 4.37
CA PHE A 87 9.93 17.14 4.72
C PHE A 87 9.61 18.57 5.15
N GLU A 88 10.43 19.11 6.04
CA GLU A 88 10.27 20.49 6.53
C GLU A 88 11.45 21.40 6.14
N ASP A 89 11.25 22.71 6.20
CA ASP A 89 12.34 23.68 6.31
C ASP A 89 12.75 23.88 7.78
N GLU A 90 13.77 24.70 8.03
CA GLU A 90 14.25 25.00 9.38
C GLU A 90 13.16 25.58 10.32
N ASN A 91 12.10 26.17 9.76
CA ASN A 91 11.00 26.78 10.50
C ASN A 91 9.81 25.82 10.70
N GLY A 92 9.89 24.59 10.20
CA GLY A 92 8.81 23.60 10.29
C GLY A 92 7.74 23.71 9.22
N ASN A 93 7.98 24.46 8.12
CA ASN A 93 7.05 24.50 6.99
C ASN A 93 7.31 23.32 6.05
N GLU A 94 6.26 22.70 5.49
CA GLU A 94 6.40 21.62 4.51
C GLU A 94 7.18 22.10 3.28
N LEU A 95 8.16 21.29 2.85
CA LEU A 95 8.92 21.47 1.63
C LEU A 95 8.47 20.50 0.56
N THR A 96 8.23 21.03 -0.64
CA THR A 96 8.02 20.20 -1.82
C THR A 96 9.36 19.67 -2.35
N HIS A 97 9.35 18.49 -2.99
CA HIS A 97 10.55 17.94 -3.64
C HIS A 97 11.18 18.91 -4.67
N ALA A 98 10.37 19.75 -5.31
CA ALA A 98 10.81 20.75 -6.28
C ALA A 98 11.64 21.87 -5.64
N GLU A 99 11.42 22.19 -4.36
CA GLU A 99 12.16 23.22 -3.65
C GLU A 99 13.51 22.73 -3.11
N MET A 100 13.63 21.43 -2.81
CA MET A 100 14.82 20.88 -2.17
C MET A 100 16.08 20.99 -3.03
N GLY A 101 15.98 20.68 -4.33
CA GLY A 101 17.10 20.76 -5.26
C GLY A 101 17.72 22.17 -5.34
N PRO A 102 16.90 23.21 -5.57
CA PRO A 102 17.37 24.59 -5.57
C PRO A 102 17.96 25.04 -4.23
N ILE A 103 17.37 24.63 -3.10
CA ILE A 103 17.90 24.97 -1.77
C ILE A 103 19.30 24.36 -1.56
N LEU A 104 19.45 23.05 -1.81
CA LEU A 104 20.71 22.33 -1.60
C LEU A 104 21.84 22.84 -2.48
N THR A 105 21.55 23.12 -3.74
CA THR A 105 22.58 23.42 -4.75
C THR A 105 22.78 24.91 -4.98
N GLY A 106 21.78 25.74 -4.64
CA GLY A 106 21.70 27.15 -5.05
C GLY A 106 21.36 27.36 -6.53
N SER A 107 21.10 26.29 -7.29
CA SER A 107 20.72 26.37 -8.71
C SER A 107 19.19 26.31 -8.86
N PRO A 108 18.55 27.30 -9.47
CA PRO A 108 17.09 27.32 -9.63
C PRO A 108 16.56 26.18 -10.51
N THR A 109 17.43 25.51 -11.27
CA THR A 109 17.07 24.40 -12.17
C THR A 109 17.50 23.04 -11.63
N ALA A 110 18.07 22.96 -10.43
CA ALA A 110 18.44 21.67 -9.84
C ALA A 110 17.18 20.87 -9.46
N VAL A 111 17.16 19.61 -9.86
CA VAL A 111 16.08 18.68 -9.52
C VAL A 111 16.68 17.60 -8.61
N LEU A 112 16.07 17.42 -7.44
CA LEU A 112 16.45 16.35 -6.53
C LEU A 112 15.79 15.05 -6.98
N VAL A 113 16.62 14.03 -7.25
CA VAL A 113 16.15 12.69 -7.61
C VAL A 113 16.28 11.79 -6.39
N PRO A 114 15.17 11.19 -5.89
CA PRO A 114 15.23 10.28 -4.75
C PRO A 114 16.19 9.10 -5.00
N SER A 115 16.89 8.68 -3.95
CA SER A 115 17.73 7.48 -4.02
C SER A 115 16.87 6.27 -4.38
N GLY A 116 17.34 5.46 -5.35
CA GLY A 116 16.59 4.31 -5.84
C GLY A 116 15.50 4.64 -6.87
N ALA A 117 15.33 5.91 -7.25
CA ALA A 117 14.45 6.28 -8.35
C ALA A 117 14.83 5.51 -9.63
N LYS A 118 13.84 4.89 -10.26
CA LYS A 118 14.01 4.12 -11.50
C LYS A 118 14.24 5.07 -12.66
N GLN A 119 15.03 4.64 -13.65
CA GLN A 119 15.38 5.47 -14.81
C GLN A 119 14.14 6.03 -15.52
N HIS A 120 13.09 5.23 -15.71
CA HIS A 120 11.84 5.69 -16.36
C HIS A 120 11.11 6.78 -15.57
N ASN A 121 11.21 6.80 -14.22
CA ASN A 121 10.65 7.88 -13.40
C ASN A 121 11.46 9.17 -13.58
N ILE A 122 12.79 9.05 -13.69
CA ILE A 122 13.69 10.18 -13.93
C ILE A 122 13.43 10.76 -15.33
N ASP A 123 13.36 9.91 -16.35
CA ASP A 123 13.12 10.33 -17.73
C ASP A 123 11.78 11.04 -17.87
N TYR A 124 10.73 10.54 -17.21
CA TYR A 124 9.42 11.19 -17.19
C TYR A 124 9.47 12.54 -16.46
N MET A 125 10.09 12.61 -15.29
CA MET A 125 10.22 13.84 -14.52
C MET A 125 10.99 14.93 -15.26
N LEU A 126 11.98 14.56 -16.07
CA LEU A 126 12.80 15.48 -16.87
C LEU A 126 12.21 15.77 -18.27
N SER A 127 11.11 15.12 -18.63
CA SER A 127 10.50 15.29 -19.95
C SER A 127 9.80 16.63 -20.11
N GLU A 128 9.70 17.10 -21.35
CA GLU A 128 8.90 18.28 -21.68
C GLU A 128 7.43 18.02 -21.31
N ASN A 129 6.80 19.02 -20.68
CA ASN A 129 5.38 18.95 -20.38
C ASN A 129 4.57 19.08 -21.68
N ARG A 130 4.14 17.95 -22.23
CA ARG A 130 3.35 17.86 -23.46
C ARG A 130 1.88 17.55 -23.11
N PRO A 131 0.91 18.15 -23.81
CA PRO A 131 -0.48 17.77 -23.68
C PRO A 131 -0.67 16.29 -23.97
N VAL A 132 -1.44 15.60 -23.14
CA VAL A 132 -1.73 14.18 -23.31
C VAL A 132 -2.71 14.01 -24.48
N PRO A 133 -2.35 13.26 -25.54
CA PRO A 133 -3.17 13.17 -26.74
C PRO A 133 -4.35 12.23 -26.51
N VAL A 134 -5.50 12.80 -26.20
CA VAL A 134 -6.75 12.05 -25.98
C VAL A 134 -7.67 12.20 -27.20
N ALA A 135 -7.77 13.41 -27.74
CA ALA A 135 -8.66 13.73 -28.86
C ALA A 135 -8.09 13.21 -30.19
N GLU A 136 -6.77 13.19 -30.32
CA GLU A 136 -6.04 12.83 -31.54
C GLU A 136 -5.91 11.32 -31.75
N VAL A 137 -6.10 10.54 -30.68
CA VAL A 137 -6.05 9.08 -30.72
C VAL A 137 -7.41 8.54 -31.16
N ALA A 138 -7.40 7.59 -32.08
CA ALA A 138 -8.58 6.81 -32.47
C ALA A 138 -8.29 5.32 -32.24
N LEU A 139 -9.05 4.71 -31.34
CA LEU A 139 -8.98 3.28 -31.05
C LEU A 139 -10.00 2.50 -31.88
N SER A 140 -9.61 1.32 -32.34
CA SER A 140 -10.55 0.32 -32.86
C SER A 140 -11.38 -0.31 -31.75
N ASP A 141 -12.52 -0.94 -32.10
CA ASP A 141 -13.38 -1.63 -31.12
C ASP A 141 -12.64 -2.69 -30.30
N ASP A 142 -11.70 -3.42 -30.93
CA ASP A 142 -10.89 -4.43 -30.24
C ASP A 142 -9.89 -3.79 -29.26
N GLU A 143 -9.32 -2.63 -29.59
CA GLU A 143 -8.42 -1.86 -28.72
C GLU A 143 -9.19 -1.25 -27.53
N VAL A 144 -10.41 -0.73 -27.76
CA VAL A 144 -11.32 -0.28 -26.70
C VAL A 144 -11.67 -1.43 -25.77
N ARG A 145 -12.01 -2.60 -26.31
CA ARG A 145 -12.32 -3.80 -25.50
C ARG A 145 -11.12 -4.26 -24.68
N LEU A 146 -9.92 -4.23 -25.26
CA LEU A 146 -8.70 -4.61 -24.55
C LEU A 146 -8.49 -3.73 -23.31
N PHE A 147 -8.52 -2.40 -23.47
CA PHE A 147 -8.41 -1.50 -22.34
C PHE A 147 -9.58 -1.65 -21.36
N GLY A 148 -10.81 -1.84 -21.85
CA GLY A 148 -11.99 -2.08 -21.01
C GLY A 148 -11.82 -3.31 -20.11
N TYR A 149 -11.38 -4.44 -20.66
CA TYR A 149 -11.09 -5.65 -19.89
C TYR A 149 -9.95 -5.44 -18.89
N PHE A 150 -8.87 -4.78 -19.31
CA PHE A 150 -7.73 -4.50 -18.45
C PHE A 150 -8.09 -3.60 -17.27
N VAL A 151 -8.75 -2.46 -17.52
CA VAL A 151 -9.11 -1.48 -16.49
C VAL A 151 -10.10 -2.07 -15.50
N ARG A 152 -11.08 -2.86 -15.96
CA ARG A 152 -11.98 -3.59 -15.06
C ARG A 152 -11.20 -4.53 -14.13
N ASP A 153 -10.38 -5.42 -14.69
CA ASP A 153 -9.64 -6.41 -13.90
C ASP A 153 -8.60 -5.74 -12.98
N LEU A 154 -8.00 -4.62 -13.42
CA LEU A 154 -7.11 -3.82 -12.61
C LEU A 154 -7.84 -3.25 -11.38
N HIS A 155 -9.01 -2.64 -11.56
CA HIS A 155 -9.79 -2.12 -10.42
C HIS A 155 -10.19 -3.24 -9.47
N GLU A 156 -10.66 -4.38 -9.98
CA GLU A 156 -11.01 -5.53 -9.12
C GLU A 156 -9.81 -6.07 -8.34
N LEU A 157 -8.62 -6.09 -8.96
CA LEU A 157 -7.36 -6.48 -8.34
C LEU A 157 -6.97 -5.50 -7.23
N GLN A 158 -7.02 -4.19 -7.51
CA GLN A 158 -6.67 -3.13 -6.57
C GLN A 158 -7.62 -3.05 -5.38
N ASP A 159 -8.90 -3.36 -5.60
CA ASP A 159 -9.92 -3.35 -4.56
C ASP A 159 -9.96 -4.62 -3.71
N SER A 160 -9.11 -5.61 -3.98
CA SER A 160 -9.09 -6.89 -3.27
C SER A 160 -8.51 -6.77 -1.85
N ALA A 161 -8.94 -7.65 -0.95
CA ALA A 161 -8.41 -7.73 0.41
C ALA A 161 -6.90 -8.04 0.41
N LEU A 162 -6.43 -8.99 -0.40
CA LEU A 162 -5.00 -9.29 -0.49
C LEU A 162 -4.15 -8.10 -0.95
N MET A 163 -4.69 -7.23 -1.80
CA MET A 163 -3.99 -6.02 -2.21
C MET A 163 -3.87 -5.02 -1.05
N LYS A 164 -4.94 -4.86 -0.26
CA LYS A 164 -5.05 -3.89 0.83
C LYS A 164 -4.32 -4.33 2.10
N ASP A 165 -4.52 -5.58 2.52
CA ASP A 165 -4.01 -6.13 3.78
C ASP A 165 -2.65 -6.85 3.59
N GLY A 166 -2.27 -7.11 2.34
CA GLY A 166 -1.03 -7.78 1.99
C GLY A 166 -1.11 -9.31 2.11
N PRO A 167 0.01 -10.02 1.83
CA PRO A 167 0.04 -11.48 1.76
C PRO A 167 0.04 -12.16 3.14
N GLY A 168 0.07 -11.42 4.25
CA GLY A 168 0.24 -11.94 5.60
C GLY A 168 1.70 -12.10 6.02
N LYS A 169 1.91 -12.66 7.22
CA LYS A 169 3.21 -12.82 7.86
C LYS A 169 3.54 -14.31 8.00
N VAL A 170 4.83 -14.63 7.87
CA VAL A 170 5.35 -15.95 8.22
C VAL A 170 6.20 -15.83 9.48
N SER A 171 5.89 -16.63 10.50
CA SER A 171 6.63 -16.70 11.75
C SER A 171 7.24 -18.08 11.92
N ARG A 172 8.36 -18.15 12.64
CA ARG A 172 9.01 -19.41 12.98
C ARG A 172 8.69 -19.76 14.43
N GLY A 173 8.14 -20.96 14.67
CA GLY A 173 7.84 -21.42 16.02
C GLY A 173 9.11 -21.82 16.80
N GLY A 174 9.34 -21.18 17.96
CA GLY A 174 10.19 -21.67 19.05
C GLY A 174 11.72 -21.49 18.95
N ASN A 175 12.37 -21.36 20.12
CA ASN A 175 13.84 -21.30 20.33
C ASN A 175 14.55 -22.67 20.29
N LEU A 176 14.02 -23.67 19.59
CA LEU A 176 14.54 -25.05 19.61
C LEU A 176 15.14 -25.49 18.26
N PRO A 177 16.08 -26.46 18.26
CA PRO A 177 16.80 -26.84 17.04
C PRO A 177 15.88 -27.47 15.98
N PRO A 178 16.24 -27.34 14.68
CA PRO A 178 15.35 -27.60 13.55
C PRO A 178 15.13 -29.10 13.38
N LEU A 179 13.95 -29.61 13.74
CA LEU A 179 13.68 -31.06 13.59
C LEU A 179 12.33 -31.43 12.96
N THR A 180 11.48 -30.49 12.52
CA THR A 180 10.26 -30.86 11.78
C THR A 180 9.90 -29.92 10.62
N ASN A 181 9.20 -30.46 9.61
CA ASN A 181 8.82 -29.80 8.36
C ASN A 181 7.82 -28.63 8.53
N ASP A 182 7.28 -28.41 9.73
CA ASP A 182 6.20 -27.46 10.05
C ASP A 182 6.63 -26.27 10.93
N ASP A 183 7.92 -25.94 10.96
CA ASP A 183 8.45 -24.82 11.78
C ASP A 183 7.90 -23.42 11.38
N TYR A 184 7.26 -23.29 10.21
CA TYR A 184 6.73 -22.01 9.72
C TYR A 184 5.21 -21.95 9.83
N HIS A 185 4.74 -21.00 10.64
CA HIS A 185 3.33 -20.62 10.74
C HIS A 185 3.06 -19.45 9.80
N PHE A 186 2.05 -19.62 8.93
CA PHE A 186 1.59 -18.58 8.04
C PHE A 186 0.28 -18.00 8.59
N GLU A 187 0.27 -16.70 8.84
CA GLU A 187 -0.88 -15.95 9.34
C GLU A 187 -1.24 -14.85 8.35
N THR A 188 -2.51 -14.80 7.95
CA THR A 188 -3.05 -13.76 7.08
C THR A 188 -4.45 -13.38 7.55
N ALA A 189 -4.79 -12.10 7.39
CA ALA A 189 -6.15 -11.60 7.62
C ALA A 189 -7.09 -11.93 6.46
N VAL A 190 -6.55 -12.38 5.33
CA VAL A 190 -7.29 -12.60 4.07
C VAL A 190 -7.77 -14.04 4.00
N SER A 191 -9.06 -14.24 3.74
CA SER A 191 -9.66 -15.57 3.62
C SER A 191 -9.25 -16.31 2.35
N ASP A 192 -9.40 -17.64 2.36
CA ASP A 192 -9.11 -18.49 1.20
C ASP A 192 -9.90 -18.09 -0.06
N ASP A 193 -11.16 -17.65 0.11
CA ASP A 193 -12.02 -17.24 -1.02
C ASP A 193 -11.56 -15.89 -1.60
N GLU A 194 -11.09 -14.97 -0.75
CA GLU A 194 -10.50 -13.71 -1.19
C GLU A 194 -9.16 -13.93 -1.90
N ILE A 195 -8.33 -14.86 -1.40
CA ILE A 195 -7.12 -15.29 -2.10
C ILE A 195 -7.49 -15.88 -3.47
N ARG A 196 -8.46 -16.79 -3.56
CA ARG A 196 -8.88 -17.39 -4.84
C ARG A 196 -9.41 -16.34 -5.81
N SER A 197 -10.20 -15.38 -5.33
CA SER A 197 -10.68 -14.25 -6.13
C SER A 197 -9.52 -13.43 -6.69
N PHE A 198 -8.61 -13.00 -5.81
CA PHE A 198 -7.44 -12.22 -6.21
C PHE A 198 -6.60 -12.95 -7.25
N ILE A 199 -6.29 -14.23 -7.01
CA ILE A 199 -5.52 -15.06 -7.94
C ILE A 199 -6.25 -15.23 -9.29
N THR A 200 -7.57 -15.33 -9.29
CA THR A 200 -8.37 -15.43 -10.52
C THR A 200 -8.25 -14.16 -11.36
N ILE A 201 -8.34 -12.98 -10.74
CA ILE A 201 -8.20 -11.68 -11.41
C ILE A 201 -6.74 -11.50 -11.87
N PHE A 202 -5.78 -11.74 -10.98
CA PHE A 202 -4.35 -11.69 -11.30
C PHE A 202 -4.01 -12.57 -12.49
N ARG A 203 -4.53 -13.79 -12.56
CA ARG A 203 -4.34 -14.72 -13.68
C ARG A 203 -4.74 -14.08 -15.02
N ARG A 204 -5.86 -13.35 -15.07
CA ARG A 204 -6.33 -12.66 -16.29
C ARG A 204 -5.38 -11.56 -16.75
N LEU A 205 -4.83 -10.81 -15.80
CA LEU A 205 -3.83 -9.78 -16.06
C LEU A 205 -2.46 -10.38 -16.43
N TYR A 206 -2.12 -11.54 -15.85
CA TYR A 206 -0.82 -12.21 -15.97
C TYR A 206 -0.67 -13.02 -17.27
N MET A 207 -1.68 -13.82 -17.63
CA MET A 207 -1.55 -14.81 -18.71
C MET A 207 -1.62 -14.17 -20.10
N ALA A 208 -0.65 -14.47 -20.95
CA ALA A 208 -0.55 -13.89 -22.30
C ALA A 208 -1.73 -14.23 -23.21
N ILE A 209 -2.46 -15.32 -22.96
CA ILE A 209 -3.64 -15.70 -23.75
C ILE A 209 -4.89 -14.89 -23.39
N GLU A 210 -4.92 -14.28 -22.20
CA GLU A 210 -6.10 -13.59 -21.70
C GLU A 210 -6.26 -12.21 -22.37
N PRO A 211 -7.51 -11.73 -22.51
CA PRO A 211 -7.79 -10.44 -23.15
C PRO A 211 -7.32 -9.26 -22.30
N ALA A 212 -7.43 -9.35 -20.97
CA ALA A 212 -7.04 -8.32 -20.01
C ALA A 212 -5.52 -8.26 -19.75
N ASN A 213 -4.69 -8.92 -20.56
CA ASN A 213 -3.28 -9.07 -20.24
C ASN A 213 -2.56 -7.71 -20.08
N PHE A 214 -1.80 -7.58 -18.99
CA PHE A 214 -1.08 -6.36 -18.64
C PHE A 214 -0.09 -5.93 -19.73
N LEU A 215 0.77 -6.85 -20.19
CA LEU A 215 1.80 -6.51 -21.17
C LEU A 215 1.22 -6.14 -22.53
N LYS A 216 0.09 -6.74 -22.94
CA LYS A 216 -0.64 -6.31 -24.14
C LYS A 216 -1.18 -4.89 -24.00
N SER A 217 -1.71 -4.56 -22.82
CA SER A 217 -2.28 -3.24 -22.53
C SER A 217 -1.19 -2.16 -22.54
N VAL A 218 -0.04 -2.44 -21.94
CA VAL A 218 1.13 -1.54 -21.98
C VAL A 218 1.64 -1.38 -23.42
N ALA A 219 1.78 -2.47 -24.17
CA ALA A 219 2.25 -2.38 -25.56
C ALA A 219 1.30 -1.58 -26.46
N LEU A 220 -0.02 -1.72 -26.27
CA LEU A 220 -1.00 -0.90 -26.96
C LEU A 220 -0.90 0.57 -26.52
N PHE A 221 -0.77 0.82 -25.21
CA PHE A 221 -0.65 2.17 -24.65
C PHE A 221 0.59 2.92 -25.15
N ASP A 222 1.73 2.25 -25.22
CA ASP A 222 2.96 2.78 -25.80
C ASP A 222 2.78 3.11 -27.29
N LYS A 223 2.20 2.16 -28.05
CA LYS A 223 1.93 2.34 -29.49
C LYS A 223 1.03 3.55 -29.80
N ILE A 224 -0.04 3.76 -29.04
CA ILE A 224 -1.00 4.85 -29.32
C ILE A 224 -0.50 6.21 -28.86
N LEU A 225 0.38 6.25 -27.87
CA LEU A 225 0.99 7.47 -27.37
C LEU A 225 2.31 7.82 -28.09
N ASP A 226 2.84 6.91 -28.90
CA ASP A 226 4.05 7.10 -29.71
C ASP A 226 5.23 7.61 -28.86
N ASP A 227 5.82 8.76 -29.18
CA ASP A 227 6.97 9.33 -28.45
C ASP A 227 6.58 10.05 -27.14
N HIS A 228 5.31 9.98 -26.69
CA HIS A 228 4.88 10.68 -25.48
C HIS A 228 5.53 10.08 -24.22
N PRO A 229 6.01 10.90 -23.27
CA PRO A 229 6.68 10.43 -22.05
C PRO A 229 5.88 9.43 -21.20
N LEU A 230 4.55 9.53 -21.18
CA LEU A 230 3.66 8.59 -20.48
C LEU A 230 3.73 7.16 -21.02
N GLY A 231 3.87 6.97 -22.34
CA GLY A 231 4.02 5.65 -22.94
C GLY A 231 5.32 4.98 -22.46
N LYS A 232 6.43 5.74 -22.54
CA LYS A 232 7.75 5.30 -22.04
C LYS A 232 7.75 5.02 -20.54
N LEU A 233 7.03 5.81 -19.75
CA LEU A 233 6.87 5.58 -18.31
C LEU A 233 6.18 4.23 -18.04
N ALA A 234 5.05 3.97 -18.69
CA ALA A 234 4.32 2.71 -18.55
C ALA A 234 5.17 1.51 -19.02
N THR A 235 5.89 1.64 -20.14
CA THR A 235 6.82 0.63 -20.65
C THR A 235 7.96 0.35 -19.67
N GLY A 236 8.53 1.40 -19.06
CA GLY A 236 9.56 1.28 -18.04
C GLY A 236 9.09 0.52 -16.79
N MET A 237 7.88 0.81 -16.32
CA MET A 237 7.24 0.09 -15.20
C MET A 237 6.94 -1.37 -15.56
N ALA A 238 6.48 -1.64 -16.78
CA ALA A 238 6.30 -3.01 -17.28
C ALA A 238 7.63 -3.78 -17.34
N GLY A 239 8.74 -3.10 -17.65
CA GLY A 239 10.09 -3.67 -17.58
C GLY A 239 10.48 -4.12 -16.18
N GLU A 240 10.08 -3.40 -15.13
CA GLU A 240 10.30 -3.83 -13.73
C GLU A 240 9.48 -5.09 -13.40
N TYR A 241 8.21 -5.15 -13.83
CA TYR A 241 7.40 -6.36 -13.73
C TYR A 241 8.06 -7.56 -14.43
N GLU A 242 8.52 -7.40 -15.67
CA GLU A 242 9.20 -8.48 -16.40
C GLU A 242 10.51 -8.89 -15.75
N LYS A 243 11.26 -7.94 -15.20
CA LYS A 243 12.49 -8.18 -14.47
C LYS A 243 12.21 -8.98 -13.20
N ARG A 244 11.15 -8.64 -12.44
CA ARG A 244 10.70 -9.38 -11.25
C ARG A 244 10.30 -10.81 -11.61
N LEU A 245 9.57 -11.02 -12.70
CA LEU A 245 9.23 -12.38 -13.16
C LEU A 245 10.47 -13.25 -13.45
N LYS A 246 11.57 -12.63 -13.87
CA LYS A 246 12.85 -13.31 -14.19
C LYS A 246 13.77 -13.44 -12.97
N SER A 247 13.55 -12.69 -11.89
CA SER A 247 14.38 -12.75 -10.69
C SER A 247 14.07 -13.97 -9.83
N VAL A 248 15.00 -14.28 -8.91
CA VAL A 248 14.74 -15.19 -7.79
C VAL A 248 13.87 -14.43 -6.77
N PRO A 249 12.91 -15.08 -6.09
CA PRO A 249 12.09 -14.43 -5.07
C PRO A 249 12.92 -13.73 -3.97
N ASP A 250 12.56 -12.48 -3.66
CA ASP A 250 13.44 -11.53 -2.93
C ASP A 250 13.72 -11.96 -1.48
N PHE A 251 12.82 -12.73 -0.85
CA PHE A 251 12.90 -13.06 0.58
C PHE A 251 13.70 -14.34 0.89
N CYS A 252 14.20 -15.06 -0.13
CA CYS A 252 14.89 -16.34 0.06
C CYS A 252 16.32 -16.23 0.63
N GLN A 253 16.88 -15.02 0.80
CA GLN A 253 18.30 -14.84 1.18
C GLN A 253 18.63 -15.14 2.66
N ARG A 254 17.65 -15.37 3.53
CA ARG A 254 17.90 -15.62 4.97
C ARG A 254 18.17 -17.09 5.34
N ARG A 255 18.10 -18.04 4.41
CA ARG A 255 18.58 -19.42 4.67
C ARG A 255 20.01 -19.56 4.16
N THR A 256 20.96 -19.69 5.08
CA THR A 256 22.40 -19.77 4.79
C THR A 256 22.78 -21.01 3.97
N ASP A 257 21.91 -22.03 3.90
CA ASP A 257 22.29 -23.36 3.41
C ASP A 257 21.45 -23.86 2.20
N THR A 258 20.45 -23.10 1.74
CA THR A 258 19.62 -23.47 0.58
C THR A 258 19.55 -22.33 -0.43
N SER A 259 20.23 -22.48 -1.56
CA SER A 259 20.06 -21.56 -2.69
C SER A 259 18.79 -21.91 -3.47
N VAL A 260 17.76 -21.08 -3.33
CA VAL A 260 16.59 -21.14 -4.21
C VAL A 260 17.03 -20.72 -5.62
N THR A 261 16.70 -21.53 -6.63
CA THR A 261 17.13 -21.33 -8.02
C THR A 261 15.98 -21.12 -8.99
N PHE A 262 14.74 -21.34 -8.56
CA PHE A 262 13.58 -21.06 -9.40
C PHE A 262 13.29 -19.55 -9.47
N THR A 263 12.78 -19.11 -10.61
CA THR A 263 12.36 -17.71 -10.80
C THR A 263 10.98 -17.46 -10.21
N THR A 264 10.64 -16.19 -9.95
CA THR A 264 9.29 -15.77 -9.55
C THR A 264 8.24 -16.25 -10.55
N LYS A 265 8.50 -16.14 -11.86
CA LYS A 265 7.61 -16.70 -12.89
C LYS A 265 7.34 -18.19 -12.70
N ARG A 266 8.39 -18.97 -12.41
CA ARG A 266 8.24 -20.41 -12.20
C ARG A 266 7.39 -20.70 -10.97
N LEU A 267 7.59 -19.97 -9.87
CA LEU A 267 6.78 -20.08 -8.66
C LEU A 267 5.29 -19.79 -8.93
N ILE A 268 5.01 -18.67 -9.60
CA ILE A 268 3.64 -18.27 -9.94
C ILE A 268 2.97 -19.31 -10.84
N ASP A 269 3.64 -19.73 -11.92
CA ASP A 269 3.10 -20.73 -12.84
C ASP A 269 2.75 -22.04 -12.10
N VAL A 270 3.63 -22.56 -11.23
CA VAL A 270 3.34 -23.84 -10.57
C VAL A 270 2.12 -23.76 -9.67
N PHE A 271 1.93 -22.69 -8.89
CA PHE A 271 0.74 -22.51 -8.07
C PHE A 271 -0.51 -22.33 -8.91
N LEU A 272 -0.48 -21.47 -9.93
CA LEU A 272 -1.62 -21.24 -10.81
C LEU A 272 -2.11 -22.55 -11.44
N TYR A 273 -1.21 -23.37 -11.98
CA TYR A 273 -1.55 -24.61 -12.68
C TYR A 273 -1.80 -25.82 -11.77
N THR A 274 -1.44 -25.77 -10.49
CA THR A 274 -1.64 -26.91 -9.58
C THR A 274 -2.75 -26.69 -8.55
N GLN A 275 -2.99 -25.44 -8.13
CA GLN A 275 -3.93 -25.11 -7.06
C GLN A 275 -5.13 -24.29 -7.53
N TYR A 276 -5.01 -23.54 -8.63
CA TYR A 276 -6.04 -22.57 -9.06
C TYR A 276 -6.57 -22.80 -10.50
N ALA A 277 -5.99 -23.73 -11.26
CA ALA A 277 -6.47 -24.11 -12.58
C ALA A 277 -7.42 -25.31 -12.49
N HIS A 278 -8.50 -25.30 -13.28
CA HIS A 278 -9.47 -26.40 -13.34
C HIS A 278 -8.92 -27.69 -13.97
N GLN A 279 -7.75 -27.65 -14.62
CA GLN A 279 -7.11 -28.82 -15.23
C GLN A 279 -5.70 -29.03 -14.69
N PRO A 280 -5.44 -30.15 -13.99
CA PRO A 280 -4.12 -30.44 -13.45
C PRO A 280 -3.11 -30.70 -14.58
N ASP A 281 -1.96 -30.03 -14.53
CA ASP A 281 -0.83 -30.24 -15.41
C ASP A 281 0.28 -31.04 -14.69
N GLU A 282 0.51 -32.29 -15.10
CA GLU A 282 1.52 -33.19 -14.49
C GLU A 282 2.94 -32.60 -14.53
N ARG A 283 3.28 -31.85 -15.58
CA ARG A 283 4.58 -31.17 -15.67
C ARG A 283 4.67 -30.11 -14.59
N ARG A 284 3.60 -29.34 -14.37
CA ARG A 284 3.56 -28.30 -13.33
C ARG A 284 3.53 -28.89 -11.92
N GLN A 285 2.88 -30.04 -11.72
CA GLN A 285 2.95 -30.79 -10.45
C GLN A 285 4.38 -31.25 -10.13
N ARG A 286 5.15 -31.73 -11.11
CA ARG A 286 6.57 -32.06 -10.91
C ARG A 286 7.38 -30.81 -10.54
N GLN A 287 7.19 -29.72 -11.26
CA GLN A 287 7.87 -28.46 -10.97
C GLN A 287 7.50 -27.89 -9.59
N PHE A 288 6.25 -28.07 -9.14
CA PHE A 288 5.82 -27.70 -7.78
C PHE A 288 6.60 -28.49 -6.73
N LYS A 289 6.70 -29.81 -6.88
CA LYS A 289 7.49 -30.67 -5.98
C LYS A 289 8.98 -30.25 -5.93
N GLU A 290 9.55 -29.90 -7.08
CA GLU A 290 10.93 -29.37 -7.16
C GLU A 290 11.09 -28.04 -6.39
N CYS A 291 10.12 -27.11 -6.50
CA CYS A 291 10.16 -25.86 -5.73
C CYS A 291 10.03 -26.11 -4.23
N LEU A 292 9.11 -27.02 -3.84
CA LEU A 292 8.91 -27.42 -2.46
C LEU A 292 10.17 -28.07 -1.86
N GLN A 293 10.87 -28.89 -2.63
CA GLN A 293 12.14 -29.48 -2.21
C GLN A 293 13.24 -28.43 -1.98
N GLN A 294 13.33 -27.41 -2.85
CA GLN A 294 14.32 -26.33 -2.70
C GLN A 294 14.10 -25.47 -1.44
N VAL A 295 12.86 -25.40 -0.94
CA VAL A 295 12.55 -24.76 0.35
C VAL A 295 12.53 -25.77 1.52
N GLY A 296 13.10 -26.96 1.34
CA GLY A 296 13.22 -27.97 2.39
C GLY A 296 11.90 -28.59 2.84
N GLY A 297 10.92 -28.72 1.93
CA GLY A 297 9.62 -29.32 2.23
C GLY A 297 8.61 -28.37 2.90
N GLN A 298 8.95 -27.10 3.10
CA GLN A 298 8.17 -26.15 3.87
C GLN A 298 7.02 -25.56 3.04
N SER A 299 5.86 -26.22 3.08
CA SER A 299 4.70 -25.83 2.26
C SER A 299 4.15 -24.45 2.62
N ASN A 300 3.99 -24.14 3.91
CA ASN A 300 3.48 -22.83 4.36
C ASN A 300 4.39 -21.69 3.91
N PHE A 301 5.71 -21.89 4.01
CA PHE A 301 6.69 -20.92 3.52
C PHE A 301 6.58 -20.73 2.00
N LEU A 302 6.45 -21.81 1.23
CA LEU A 302 6.30 -21.72 -0.22
C LEU A 302 5.00 -21.00 -0.63
N THR A 303 3.89 -21.28 0.06
CA THR A 303 2.60 -20.60 -0.16
C THR A 303 2.70 -19.12 0.15
N TRP A 304 3.27 -18.76 1.30
CA TRP A 304 3.49 -17.36 1.67
C TRP A 304 4.40 -16.64 0.65
N GLN A 305 5.47 -17.30 0.19
CA GLN A 305 6.34 -16.74 -0.85
C GLN A 305 5.59 -16.53 -2.16
N PHE A 306 4.73 -17.49 -2.56
CA PHE A 306 3.88 -17.34 -3.74
C PHE A 306 2.95 -16.13 -3.61
N LEU A 307 2.21 -16.00 -2.51
CA LEU A 307 1.30 -14.88 -2.29
C LEU A 307 2.04 -13.55 -2.28
N THR A 308 3.21 -13.49 -1.65
CA THR A 308 4.07 -12.30 -1.62
C THR A 308 4.53 -11.90 -3.02
N GLU A 309 5.03 -12.85 -3.82
CA GLU A 309 5.49 -12.54 -5.17
C GLU A 309 4.34 -12.14 -6.12
N VAL A 310 3.16 -12.76 -5.99
CA VAL A 310 1.98 -12.34 -6.75
C VAL A 310 1.54 -10.94 -6.33
N TRP A 311 1.52 -10.64 -5.03
CA TRP A 311 1.20 -9.31 -4.51
C TRP A 311 2.20 -8.25 -5.02
N CYS A 312 3.50 -8.53 -4.98
CA CYS A 312 4.53 -7.67 -5.56
C CYS A 312 4.32 -7.48 -7.07
N CYS A 313 4.02 -8.53 -7.83
CA CYS A 313 3.71 -8.40 -9.25
C CYS A 313 2.44 -7.56 -9.48
N ALA A 314 1.41 -7.71 -8.64
CA ALA A 314 0.18 -6.93 -8.69
C ALA A 314 0.43 -5.44 -8.40
N LEU A 315 1.35 -5.10 -7.50
CA LEU A 315 1.82 -3.72 -7.29
C LEU A 315 2.45 -3.14 -8.56
N GLU A 316 3.34 -3.88 -9.23
CA GLU A 316 3.96 -3.41 -10.49
C GLU A 316 2.92 -3.21 -11.60
N ILE A 317 1.97 -4.14 -11.74
CA ILE A 317 0.82 -4.00 -12.65
C ILE A 317 0.00 -2.76 -12.28
N GLY A 318 -0.24 -2.54 -10.99
CA GLY A 318 -0.98 -1.40 -10.45
C GLY A 318 -0.33 -0.03 -10.70
N ASN A 319 1.01 0.03 -10.72
CA ASN A 319 1.75 1.26 -10.94
C ASN A 319 1.59 1.76 -12.38
N ALA A 320 1.84 0.91 -13.37
CA ALA A 320 1.61 1.25 -14.77
C ALA A 320 0.10 1.34 -15.09
N GLY A 321 -0.69 0.43 -14.53
CA GLY A 321 -2.12 0.32 -14.80
C GLY A 321 -2.91 1.56 -14.43
N ARG A 322 -2.56 2.25 -13.33
CA ARG A 322 -3.23 3.49 -12.93
C ARG A 322 -3.12 4.59 -13.98
N ILE A 323 -1.95 4.73 -14.61
CA ILE A 323 -1.72 5.71 -15.68
C ILE A 323 -2.59 5.37 -16.90
N ILE A 324 -2.61 4.10 -17.29
CA ILE A 324 -3.40 3.61 -18.42
C ILE A 324 -4.90 3.81 -18.15
N ALA A 325 -5.38 3.45 -16.97
CA ALA A 325 -6.78 3.57 -16.58
C ALA A 325 -7.25 5.03 -16.57
N GLN A 326 -6.45 5.95 -16.03
CA GLN A 326 -6.76 7.38 -16.04
C GLN A 326 -6.83 7.95 -17.46
N TRP A 327 -5.89 7.58 -18.32
CA TRP A 327 -5.92 7.99 -19.73
C TRP A 327 -7.15 7.42 -20.46
N PHE A 328 -7.43 6.12 -20.28
CA PHE A 328 -8.54 5.45 -20.95
C PHE A 328 -9.91 5.99 -20.50
N SER A 329 -10.07 6.34 -19.22
CA SER A 329 -11.27 7.03 -18.73
C SER A 329 -11.48 8.34 -19.48
N ARG A 330 -10.44 9.18 -19.61
CA ARG A 330 -10.52 10.44 -20.36
C ARG A 330 -10.82 10.23 -21.84
N TYR A 331 -10.28 9.17 -22.43
CA TYR A 331 -10.59 8.76 -23.80
C TYR A 331 -12.08 8.41 -23.95
N CYS A 332 -12.62 7.55 -23.09
CA CYS A 332 -14.04 7.19 -23.09
C CYS A 332 -14.95 8.41 -22.94
N ASP A 333 -14.62 9.32 -22.02
CA ASP A 333 -15.38 10.55 -21.79
C ASP A 333 -15.35 11.46 -23.02
N HIS A 334 -14.16 11.69 -23.60
CA HIS A 334 -13.99 12.56 -24.76
C HIS A 334 -14.71 12.03 -26.01
N HIS A 335 -14.58 10.73 -26.28
CA HIS A 335 -15.14 10.10 -27.48
C HIS A 335 -16.56 9.56 -27.27
N CYS A 336 -17.15 9.76 -26.07
CA CYS A 336 -18.47 9.25 -25.70
C CYS A 336 -18.60 7.72 -25.90
N VAL A 337 -17.54 6.98 -25.59
CA VAL A 337 -17.49 5.52 -25.73
C VAL A 337 -17.77 4.88 -24.38
N ALA A 338 -18.86 4.13 -24.27
CA ALA A 338 -19.07 3.21 -23.17
C ALA A 338 -18.30 1.91 -23.46
N PRO A 339 -17.35 1.49 -22.60
CA PRO A 339 -16.67 0.23 -22.82
C PRO A 339 -17.66 -0.92 -22.58
N ASP A 340 -17.95 -1.69 -23.63
CA ASP A 340 -18.77 -2.91 -23.54
C ASP A 340 -17.94 -4.02 -22.86
N VAL A 341 -18.10 -4.17 -21.54
CA VAL A 341 -17.33 -5.13 -20.74
C VAL A 341 -18.30 -6.01 -19.93
N LEU A 342 -18.00 -7.31 -19.85
CA LEU A 342 -18.71 -8.27 -18.99
C LEU A 342 -18.81 -7.74 -17.54
N ASN A 343 -19.90 -8.11 -16.86
CA ASN A 343 -20.16 -7.81 -15.46
C ASN A 343 -18.99 -8.19 -14.55
N SER A 344 -18.87 -7.48 -13.43
CA SER A 344 -17.84 -7.75 -12.42
C SER A 344 -17.94 -9.19 -11.90
N LEU A 345 -16.80 -9.85 -11.68
CA LEU A 345 -16.78 -11.19 -11.08
C LEU A 345 -17.42 -11.22 -9.68
N ARG A 346 -17.37 -10.09 -8.96
CA ARG A 346 -18.01 -9.92 -7.65
C ARG A 346 -19.54 -9.99 -7.73
N THR A 347 -20.13 -9.64 -8.88
CA THR A 347 -21.59 -9.69 -9.08
C THR A 347 -22.10 -11.09 -9.43
N GLU A 348 -21.23 -11.97 -9.93
CA GLU A 348 -21.62 -13.33 -10.38
C GLU A 348 -21.38 -14.42 -9.32
N ILE A 349 -20.53 -14.17 -8.32
CA ILE A 349 -20.19 -15.15 -7.27
C ILE A 349 -20.67 -14.61 -5.91
N SER A 350 -21.83 -15.07 -5.47
CA SER A 350 -22.35 -14.81 -4.12
C SER A 350 -21.41 -15.40 -3.06
N GLY A 351 -20.86 -14.56 -2.18
CA GLY A 351 -20.02 -14.98 -1.04
C GLY A 351 -18.58 -14.48 -1.06
N LEU A 352 -18.15 -13.72 -2.07
CA LEU A 352 -16.87 -13.00 -2.00
C LEU A 352 -16.94 -11.86 -0.97
N GLY A 353 -16.11 -11.94 0.07
CA GLY A 353 -15.75 -10.80 0.92
C GLY A 353 -16.82 -10.36 1.92
N SER A 354 -16.95 -11.09 3.02
CA SER A 354 -17.65 -10.57 4.21
C SER A 354 -17.04 -11.11 5.51
N ALA A 355 -15.75 -10.87 5.71
CA ALA A 355 -15.20 -10.64 7.05
C ALA A 355 -14.94 -9.13 7.22
N GLU A 356 -14.88 -8.66 8.47
CA GLU A 356 -14.96 -7.24 8.89
C GLU A 356 -14.29 -6.30 7.88
N LYS A 357 -15.10 -5.68 7.02
CA LYS A 357 -14.61 -4.72 6.03
C LYS A 357 -13.81 -3.66 6.79
N LYS A 358 -12.77 -3.10 6.19
CA LYS A 358 -12.01 -1.97 6.76
C LYS A 358 -12.92 -0.92 7.40
N GLU A 359 -14.02 -0.58 6.72
CA GLU A 359 -15.09 0.32 7.21
C GLU A 359 -15.70 -0.14 8.56
N VAL A 360 -15.88 -1.44 8.76
CA VAL A 360 -16.40 -2.02 10.00
C VAL A 360 -15.33 -2.02 11.10
N ARG A 361 -14.05 -2.28 10.78
CA ARG A 361 -12.93 -2.12 11.74
C ARG A 361 -12.76 -0.67 12.16
N GLU A 362 -12.79 0.26 11.21
CA GLU A 362 -12.74 1.70 11.45
C GLU A 362 -13.95 2.16 12.27
N ALA A 363 -15.16 1.69 11.93
CA ALA A 363 -16.36 1.98 12.69
C ALA A 363 -16.30 1.42 14.12
N ARG A 364 -15.70 0.23 14.30
CA ARG A 364 -15.49 -0.36 15.64
C ARG A 364 -14.50 0.47 16.46
N LEU A 365 -13.32 0.79 15.91
CA LEU A 365 -12.32 1.61 16.59
C LEU A 365 -12.87 3.02 16.91
N PHE A 366 -13.58 3.62 15.96
CA PHE A 366 -14.26 4.90 16.19
C PHE A 366 -15.28 4.79 17.32
N GLN A 367 -16.10 3.74 17.34
CA GLN A 367 -17.06 3.52 18.42
C GLN A 367 -16.35 3.31 19.77
N GLU A 368 -15.28 2.52 19.83
CA GLU A 368 -14.47 2.31 21.04
C GLU A 368 -13.96 3.65 21.60
N LYS A 369 -13.40 4.53 20.75
CA LYS A 369 -12.95 5.86 21.16
C LYS A 369 -14.10 6.80 21.57
N VAL A 370 -15.28 6.68 20.96
CA VAL A 370 -16.48 7.42 21.42
C VAL A 370 -16.91 6.97 22.82
N GLU A 371 -16.85 5.67 23.13
CA GLU A 371 -17.16 5.16 24.46
C GLU A 371 -16.14 5.65 25.51
N GLU A 372 -14.85 5.61 25.19
CA GLU A 372 -13.78 6.13 26.04
C GLU A 372 -13.97 7.63 26.34
N LEU A 373 -14.24 8.44 25.30
CA LEU A 373 -14.49 9.86 25.45
C LEU A 373 -15.76 10.15 26.26
N ALA A 374 -16.85 9.40 26.04
CA ALA A 374 -18.08 9.54 26.83
C ALA A 374 -17.87 9.21 28.32
N MET A 375 -17.01 8.22 28.61
CA MET A 375 -16.61 7.86 29.97
C MET A 375 -15.82 9.00 30.64
N GLU A 376 -14.93 9.66 29.91
CA GLU A 376 -14.14 10.79 30.41
C GLU A 376 -15.01 12.03 30.65
N LEU A 377 -15.84 12.42 29.69
CA LEU A 377 -16.76 13.56 29.83
C LEU A 377 -17.71 13.40 31.03
N TRP A 378 -18.18 12.18 31.28
CA TRP A 378 -19.00 11.89 32.46
C TRP A 378 -18.24 12.07 33.77
N ARG A 379 -16.98 11.65 33.84
CA ARG A 379 -16.14 11.87 35.03
C ARG A 379 -15.86 13.36 35.24
N GLU A 380 -15.56 14.10 34.18
CA GLU A 380 -15.34 15.56 34.23
C GLU A 380 -16.59 16.33 34.68
N ALA A 381 -17.77 15.85 34.31
CA ALA A 381 -19.06 16.42 34.74
C ALA A 381 -19.42 16.10 36.21
N GLY A 382 -18.54 15.43 36.96
CA GLY A 382 -18.77 15.06 38.36
C GLY A 382 -19.65 13.82 38.53
N GLU A 383 -19.59 12.90 37.57
CA GLU A 383 -20.30 11.61 37.60
C GLU A 383 -21.83 11.73 37.81
N PRO A 384 -22.54 12.55 37.03
CA PRO A 384 -23.98 12.75 37.20
C PRO A 384 -24.78 11.45 37.02
N GLU A 385 -25.95 11.39 37.67
CA GLU A 385 -26.91 10.28 37.50
C GLU A 385 -27.24 10.09 36.01
N GLY A 386 -27.31 8.84 35.57
CA GLY A 386 -27.49 8.46 34.15
C GLY A 386 -26.23 7.92 33.46
N GLY A 387 -25.04 8.08 34.07
CA GLY A 387 -23.80 7.44 33.62
C GLY A 387 -23.23 8.02 32.31
N PRO A 388 -22.21 7.36 31.72
CA PRO A 388 -21.53 7.81 30.49
C PRO A 388 -22.41 7.87 29.24
N VAL A 389 -23.48 7.08 29.23
CA VAL A 389 -24.33 6.92 28.04
C VAL A 389 -24.95 8.24 27.60
N GLN A 390 -25.24 9.16 28.53
CA GLN A 390 -25.80 10.48 28.20
C GLN A 390 -24.80 11.40 27.46
N PHE A 391 -23.50 11.11 27.53
CA PHE A 391 -22.44 11.88 26.87
C PHE A 391 -22.04 11.33 25.51
N ARG A 392 -22.58 10.18 25.07
CA ARG A 392 -22.17 9.51 23.81
C ARG A 392 -22.37 10.37 22.55
N LEU A 393 -23.51 11.05 22.43
CA LEU A 393 -23.79 11.91 21.28
C LEU A 393 -22.80 13.08 21.22
N LEU A 394 -22.56 13.73 22.37
CA LEU A 394 -21.59 14.81 22.48
C LEU A 394 -20.17 14.33 22.18
N ALA A 395 -19.76 13.17 22.70
CA ALA A 395 -18.48 12.54 22.42
C ALA A 395 -18.31 12.27 20.91
N GLN A 396 -19.35 11.74 20.26
CA GLN A 396 -19.33 11.48 18.83
C GLN A 396 -19.19 12.76 17.99
N GLU A 397 -19.91 13.82 18.34
CA GLU A 397 -19.83 15.11 17.66
C GLU A 397 -18.45 15.77 17.85
N GLN A 398 -17.92 15.77 19.08
CA GLN A 398 -16.59 16.32 19.36
C GLN A 398 -15.49 15.56 18.61
N LEU A 399 -15.55 14.23 18.61
CA LEU A 399 -14.55 13.40 17.93
C LEU A 399 -14.60 13.60 16.41
N LYS A 400 -15.80 13.73 15.81
CA LYS A 400 -15.95 14.06 14.38
C LYS A 400 -15.42 15.44 14.04
N GLY A 401 -15.84 16.48 14.78
CA GLY A 401 -15.38 17.85 14.52
C GLY A 401 -13.86 17.97 14.58
N THR A 402 -13.24 17.28 15.55
CA THR A 402 -11.78 17.24 15.69
C THR A 402 -11.09 16.56 14.50
N LEU A 403 -11.65 15.48 13.96
CA LEU A 403 -11.11 14.80 12.77
C LEU A 403 -11.29 15.62 11.48
N GLU A 404 -12.38 16.36 11.38
CA GLU A 404 -12.73 17.22 10.24
C GLU A 404 -11.95 18.55 10.25
N GLY A 405 -11.29 18.90 11.36
CA GLY A 405 -10.52 20.13 11.50
C GLY A 405 -11.39 21.37 11.72
N GLU A 406 -12.62 21.19 12.22
CA GLU A 406 -13.49 22.27 12.66
C GLU A 406 -13.10 22.68 14.09
N GLU A 407 -12.18 23.63 14.23
CA GLU A 407 -11.99 24.45 15.44
C GLU A 407 -12.30 25.93 15.16
#